data_AF-I8AN81-F1
#
_entry.id   AF-I8AN81-F1
#
_cell.length_a   1.000
_cell.length_b   1.000
_cell.length_c   1.000
_cell.angle_alpha   90.00
_cell.angle_beta   90.00
_cell.angle_gamma   90.00
#
_symmetry.space_group_name_H-M   'P 1'
#
loop_
_entity.id
_entity.type
_entity.pdbx_description
1 polymer ?
#
loop_
_entity_poly.entity_id
_entity_poly.type
_entity_poly.pdbx_seq_one_letter_code
_entity_poly.pdbx_strand_id
1 'polypeptide(L)' 'MDNGWRIFSDIDTENFLADASNMSIFYWGTIFELEPAIMTIFEMPIGTELTLLNENNKKYFVYTNSGEVVGFQ' A
#
# COMPACT_ATOMS: atom_id res chain seq x y z
N MET A 1 -5.64 -17.55 -1.84
CA MET A 1 -6.57 -16.62 -1.16
C MET A 1 -5.75 -15.43 -0.77
N ASP A 2 -6.07 -14.25 -1.30
CA ASP A 2 -5.41 -13.00 -0.90
C ASP A 2 -6.06 -12.53 0.41
N ASN A 3 -5.25 -12.24 1.44
CA ASN A 3 -5.74 -12.02 2.80
C ASN A 3 -5.36 -10.65 3.37
N GLY A 4 -4.86 -9.73 2.55
CA GLY A 4 -4.52 -8.39 2.96
C GLY A 4 -3.75 -7.62 1.90
N TRP A 5 -3.24 -6.46 2.30
CA TRP A 5 -2.41 -5.62 1.47
C TRP A 5 -0.95 -6.08 1.49
N ARG A 6 -0.32 -6.12 0.32
CA ARG A 6 1.13 -6.22 0.15
C ARG A 6 1.66 -4.85 -0.21
N ILE A 7 2.54 -4.31 0.64
CA ILE A 7 3.10 -2.97 0.50
C ILE A 7 4.56 -3.12 0.09
N PHE A 8 4.96 -2.42 -0.98
CA PHE A 8 6.33 -2.39 -1.49
C PHE A 8 6.82 -0.94 -1.54
N SER A 9 8.12 -0.75 -1.41
CA SER A 9 8.80 0.52 -1.62
C SER A 9 9.48 0.55 -2.99
N ASP A 10 9.68 1.75 -3.52
CA ASP A 10 10.53 2.04 -4.67
C ASP A 10 12.00 1.59 -4.52
N ILE A 11 12.49 1.43 -3.30
CA ILE A 11 13.85 0.95 -3.02
C ILE A 11 13.95 -0.59 -2.94
N ASP A 12 12.82 -1.30 -2.93
CA ASP A 12 12.82 -2.77 -2.87
C ASP A 12 13.34 -3.35 -4.20
N THR A 13 14.22 -4.34 -4.10
CA THR A 13 14.78 -5.03 -5.28
C THR A 13 14.16 -6.40 -5.44
N GLU A 14 14.18 -6.96 -6.65
CA GLU A 14 13.69 -8.33 -6.91
C GLU A 14 14.37 -9.36 -6.00
N ASN A 15 15.68 -9.24 -5.77
CA ASN A 15 16.42 -10.14 -4.87
C ASN A 15 15.95 -10.03 -3.41
N PHE A 16 15.61 -8.81 -2.95
CA PHE A 16 15.10 -8.59 -1.60
C PHE A 16 13.70 -9.18 -1.42
N LEU A 17 12.82 -8.94 -2.40
CA LEU A 17 11.44 -9.43 -2.42
C LEU A 17 11.35 -10.96 -2.60
N ALA A 18 12.33 -11.58 -3.25
CA ALA A 18 12.36 -13.03 -3.47
C ALA A 18 12.66 -13.83 -2.19
N ASP A 19 13.28 -13.20 -1.18
CA ASP A 19 13.58 -13.85 0.09
C ASP A 19 12.45 -13.59 1.11
N ALA A 20 11.66 -14.63 1.36
CA ALA A 20 10.52 -14.56 2.28
C ALA A 20 10.93 -14.20 3.73
N SER A 21 12.19 -14.36 4.13
CA SER A 21 12.67 -13.95 5.45
C SER A 21 12.78 -12.43 5.61
N ASN A 22 12.78 -11.68 4.50
CA ASN A 22 12.72 -10.21 4.49
C ASN A 22 11.28 -9.68 4.64
N MET A 23 10.27 -10.54 4.52
CA MET A 23 8.87 -10.15 4.63
C MET A 23 8.36 -10.28 6.06
N SER A 24 7.44 -9.41 6.45
CA SER A 24 6.79 -9.46 7.76
C SER A 24 5.28 -9.23 7.61
N ILE A 25 4.50 -9.92 8.45
CA ILE A 25 3.03 -9.80 8.47
C ILE A 25 2.65 -9.03 9.72
N PHE A 26 1.88 -7.96 9.52
CA PHE A 26 1.40 -7.10 10.60
C PHE A 26 -0.13 -7.07 10.62
N TYR A 27 -0.69 -6.80 11.79
CA TYR A 27 -2.10 -6.43 11.90
C TYR A 27 -2.31 -5.06 11.27
N TRP A 28 -3.48 -4.87 10.66
CA TRP A 28 -3.85 -3.59 10.03
C TRP A 28 -3.68 -2.40 10.97
N GLY A 29 -4.12 -2.53 12.23
CA GLY A 29 -4.00 -1.47 13.24
C GLY A 29 -2.55 -1.02 13.45
N THR A 30 -1.58 -1.93 13.41
CA THR A 30 -0.17 -1.60 13.54
C THR A 30 0.33 -0.74 12.38
N ILE A 31 -0.08 -1.04 11.15
CA ILE A 31 0.31 -0.22 9.99
C ILE A 31 -0.45 1.11 10.00
N PHE A 32 -1.72 1.13 10.42
CA PHE A 32 -2.52 2.36 10.53
C PHE A 32 -1.92 3.37 11.51
N GLU A 33 -1.34 2.90 12.63
CA GLU A 33 -0.61 3.77 13.56
C GLU A 33 0.65 4.41 12.94
N LEU A 34 1.30 3.72 12.00
CA LEU A 34 2.49 4.21 11.30
C LEU A 34 2.13 5.12 10.10
N GLU A 35 1.11 4.73 9.34
CA GLU A 35 0.65 5.42 8.14
C GLU A 35 -0.89 5.49 8.12
N PRO A 36 -1.50 6.53 8.70
CA PRO A 36 -2.96 6.65 8.76
C PRO A 36 -3.65 6.75 7.40
N ALA A 37 -2.94 7.13 6.34
CA ALA A 37 -3.51 7.25 5.00
C ALA A 37 -4.12 5.93 4.50
N ILE A 38 -3.58 4.77 4.94
CA ILE A 38 -4.06 3.45 4.52
C ILE A 38 -5.53 3.21 4.88
N MET A 39 -6.11 3.95 5.85
CA MET A 39 -7.52 3.81 6.20
C MET A 39 -8.44 3.93 4.97
N THR A 40 -8.05 4.77 4.01
CA THR A 40 -8.80 5.02 2.77
C THR A 40 -8.88 3.82 1.83
N ILE A 41 -8.07 2.79 2.04
CA ILE A 41 -7.97 1.62 1.14
C ILE A 41 -8.44 0.32 1.81
N PHE A 42 -8.95 0.39 3.05
CA PHE A 42 -9.29 -0.81 3.82
C PHE A 42 -10.31 -1.72 3.12
N GLU A 43 -11.34 -1.15 2.49
CA GLU A 43 -12.46 -1.88 1.88
C GLU A 43 -12.35 -2.03 0.36
N MET A 44 -11.19 -1.74 -0.24
CA MET A 44 -11.04 -1.85 -1.68
C MET A 44 -11.13 -3.31 -2.16
N PRO A 45 -11.65 -3.57 -3.37
CA PRO A 45 -11.73 -4.91 -3.92
C PRO A 45 -10.37 -5.60 -4.00
N ILE A 46 -10.36 -6.94 -3.85
CA ILE A 46 -9.17 -7.76 -4.07
C ILE A 46 -8.63 -7.53 -5.49
N GLY A 47 -7.31 -7.39 -5.61
CA GLY A 47 -6.63 -7.09 -6.87
C GLY A 47 -6.54 -5.60 -7.20
N THR A 48 -7.03 -4.71 -6.32
CA THR A 48 -6.77 -3.27 -6.44
C THR A 48 -5.28 -3.00 -6.25
N GLU A 49 -4.66 -2.32 -7.21
CA GLU A 49 -3.27 -1.88 -7.15
C GLU A 49 -3.21 -0.36 -7.03
N LEU A 50 -2.57 0.12 -5.97
CA LEU A 50 -2.47 1.53 -5.64
C LEU A 50 -1.03 1.94 -5.39
N THR A 51 -0.72 3.20 -5.68
CA THR A 51 0.54 3.84 -5.32
C THR A 51 0.25 4.97 -4.33
N LEU A 52 0.95 4.98 -3.19
CA LEU A 52 0.92 6.10 -2.25
C LEU A 52 1.90 7.17 -2.72
N LEU A 53 1.39 8.34 -3.12
CA LEU A 53 2.21 9.49 -3.46
C LEU A 53 2.33 10.42 -2.26
N ASN A 54 3.48 11.08 -2.14
CA ASN A 54 3.72 12.13 -1.15
C ASN A 54 4.23 13.38 -1.85
N GLU A 55 3.33 14.33 -2.10
CA GLU A 55 3.63 15.58 -2.80
C GLU A 55 3.20 16.76 -1.93
N ASN A 56 4.05 17.78 -1.83
CA ASN A 56 3.77 18.99 -1.04
C ASN A 56 3.31 18.68 0.40
N ASN A 57 3.93 17.68 1.04
CA ASN A 57 3.56 17.16 2.38
C ASN A 57 2.13 16.61 2.49
N LYS A 58 1.53 16.21 1.37
CA LYS A 58 0.23 15.54 1.34
C LYS A 58 0.39 14.14 0.77
N LYS A 59 -0.10 13.16 1.52
CA LYS A 59 -0.17 11.77 1.09
C LYS A 59 -1.55 11.46 0.49
N TYR A 60 -1.57 10.78 -0.64
CA TYR A 60 -2.79 10.32 -1.29
C TYR A 60 -2.51 9.11 -2.17
N PHE A 61 -3.52 8.26 -2.35
CA PHE A 61 -3.43 7.11 -3.24
C PHE A 61 -3.85 7.47 -4.66
N VAL A 62 -3.17 6.87 -5.63
CA VAL A 62 -3.60 6.80 -7.01
C VAL A 62 -3.72 5.34 -7.43
N TYR A 63 -4.59 5.04 -8.39
CA TYR A 63 -4.57 3.73 -9.03
C TYR A 63 -3.28 3.56 -9.82
N THR A 64 -2.51 2.50 -9.57
CA THR A 64 -1.19 2.30 -10.18
C THR A 64 -1.26 2.28 -11.72
N ASN A 65 -2.35 1.74 -12.27
CA ASN A 65 -2.50 1.58 -13.72
C ASN A 65 -2.93 2.85 -14.46
N SER A 66 -3.70 3.74 -13.82
CA SER A 66 -4.25 4.94 -14.47
C SER A 66 -3.65 6.25 -13.97
N GLY A 67 -3.04 6.25 -12.78
CA GLY A 67 -2.61 7.47 -12.09
C GLY A 67 -3.76 8.32 -11.55
N GLU A 68 -5.02 7.87 -11.67
CA GLU A 68 -6.17 8.59 -11.15
C GLU A 68 -6.18 8.56 -9.63
N VAL A 69 -6.47 9.71 -9.02
CA VAL A 69 -6.56 9.85 -7.56
C VAL A 69 -7.72 9.01 -7.06
N VAL A 70 -7.46 8.23 -6.00
CA VAL A 70 -8.49 7.51 -5.28
C VAL A 70 -9.41 8.53 -4.62
N GLY A 71 -10.66 8.60 -5.10
CA GLY A 71 -11.68 9.48 -4.55
C GLY A 71 -11.98 9.11 -3.09
N PHE A 72 -12.18 10.11 -2.24
CA PHE A 72 -12.68 9.89 -0.89
C PHE A 72 -14.12 9.36 -0.99
N GLN A 73 -14.36 8.15 -0.47
CA GLN A 73 -15.71 7.62 -0.25
C GLN A 73 -16.36 8.29 0.97
#